data_AF-A0A1Y6ANN3-F1
#
_entry.id   AF-A0A1Y6ANN3-F1
#
_cell.length_a   1.000
_cell.length_b   1.000
_cell.length_c   1.000
_cell.angle_alpha   90.00
_cell.angle_beta   90.00
_cell.angle_gamma   90.00
#
_symmetry.space_group_name_H-M   'P 1'
#
loop_
_entity.id
_entity.type
_entity.pdbx_description
1 polymer ?
#
loop_
_entity_poly.entity_id
_entity_poly.type
_entity_poly.pdbx_seq_one_letter_code
_entity_poly.pdbx_strand_id
1 'polypeptide(L)'
;MLPFIFDTINTKGNTVLNRKFSIFHSLRGGFILLDYIWLNDKSPILEQLPSNFKSAAILLHPFVQMPSGWENSVRKRPYEHIYPSAEEILQNGKSVSWKEMMSYSGLNSYTELAIAMLTSISSFSEEYKRDDLAKKLHSNLKQDLYYPTEDYTSIFLLHNLLKTLGSNGAKILYFSEPIFDTNESLQINDTTPLNIWDLFCSEFIITDENMDYAFMSMYDSFTTFLLAKDENIEHIVQSIHVEAIICDKKTMIDWYL
;
A
#
# COMPACT_ATOMS: atom_id res chain seq x y z
N MET A 1 15.73 -5.51 28.73
CA MET A 1 15.49 -4.19 28.12
C MET A 1 16.85 -3.67 27.68
N LEU A 2 17.26 -4.03 26.46
CA LEU A 2 18.51 -3.59 25.83
C LEU A 2 18.13 -2.59 24.73
N PRO A 3 18.85 -1.47 24.57
CA PRO A 3 18.47 -0.43 23.63
C PRO A 3 18.87 -0.84 22.20
N PHE A 4 17.95 -0.64 21.27
CA PHE A 4 18.21 -0.72 19.84
C PHE A 4 19.18 0.39 19.43
N ILE A 5 20.30 0.01 18.82
CA ILE A 5 21.15 0.93 18.06
C ILE A 5 20.72 0.75 16.60
N PHE A 6 19.91 1.67 16.10
CA PHE A 6 19.80 1.90 14.67
C PHE A 6 20.89 2.89 14.30
N ASP A 7 21.79 2.48 13.41
CA ASP A 7 22.70 3.39 12.74
C ASP A 7 21.87 4.35 11.89
N THR A 8 21.63 5.54 12.42
CA THR A 8 21.08 6.69 11.69
C THR A 8 22.05 7.10 10.60
N ILE A 9 21.70 6.80 9.33
CA ILE A 9 22.25 7.54 8.20
C ILE A 9 21.61 8.93 8.24
N ASN A 10 22.40 9.88 8.73
CA ASN A 10 22.09 11.29 8.84
C ASN A 10 22.20 11.93 7.45
N THR A 11 21.07 12.24 6.81
CA THR A 11 21.04 13.11 5.62
C THR A 11 20.24 14.38 5.92
N LYS A 12 20.88 15.29 6.68
CA LYS A 12 20.61 16.72 6.51
C LYS A 12 21.04 17.13 5.10
N GLY A 13 20.07 17.43 4.25
CA GLY A 13 20.31 17.93 2.91
C GLY A 13 19.05 18.52 2.29
N ASN A 14 18.69 19.74 2.73
CA ASN A 14 17.78 20.62 2.02
C ASN A 14 18.24 20.74 0.56
N THR A 15 17.52 20.10 -0.34
CA THR A 15 17.52 20.46 -1.76
C THR A 15 16.13 20.27 -2.30
N VAL A 16 15.36 21.36 -2.27
CA VAL A 16 14.16 21.53 -3.08
C VAL A 16 14.60 21.48 -4.54
N LEU A 17 14.59 20.28 -5.11
CA LEU A 17 14.66 20.11 -6.56
C LEU A 17 13.27 20.44 -7.10
N ASN A 18 13.13 21.66 -7.60
CA ASN A 18 12.07 22.05 -8.53
C ASN A 18 12.13 21.13 -9.75
N ARG A 19 11.54 19.93 -9.66
CA ARG A 19 11.27 19.07 -10.82
C ARG A 19 9.97 19.58 -11.44
N LYS A 20 10.13 20.22 -12.59
CA LYS A 20 9.03 20.58 -13.49
C LYS A 20 8.16 19.35 -13.73
N PHE A 21 6.85 19.55 -13.63
CA PHE A 21 5.82 18.63 -14.11
C PHE A 21 6.18 18.15 -15.52
N SER A 22 6.48 16.85 -15.64
CA SER A 22 6.57 16.14 -16.90
C SER A 22 5.28 15.36 -17.04
N ILE A 23 4.37 15.92 -17.84
CA ILE A 23 3.11 15.29 -18.24
C ILE A 23 3.38 14.66 -19.61
N PHE A 24 3.25 13.34 -19.70
CA PHE A 24 3.25 12.50 -20.91
C PHE A 24 4.42 12.70 -21.90
N HIS A 25 5.34 11.74 -21.96
CA HIS A 25 6.22 11.60 -23.12
C HIS A 25 5.65 10.57 -24.12
N SER A 26 5.05 11.07 -25.20
CA SER A 26 4.84 10.29 -26.41
C SER A 26 6.20 9.99 -27.03
N LEU A 27 6.77 8.81 -26.80
CA LEU A 27 7.92 8.35 -27.56
C LEU A 27 7.49 8.05 -29.01
N ARG A 28 8.34 8.42 -29.98
CA ARG A 28 8.19 8.05 -31.40
C ARG A 28 8.09 6.52 -31.49
N GLY A 29 6.87 6.02 -31.57
CA GLY A 29 6.58 4.59 -31.41
C GLY A 29 5.17 4.28 -30.87
N GLY A 30 4.43 5.28 -30.38
CA GLY A 30 2.99 5.14 -30.10
C GLY A 30 2.62 4.47 -28.78
N PHE A 31 3.54 4.34 -27.84
CA PHE A 31 3.25 3.88 -26.48
C PHE A 31 3.16 5.08 -25.52
N ILE A 32 2.08 5.15 -24.75
CA ILE A 32 1.97 6.04 -23.58
C ILE A 32 2.55 5.26 -22.41
N LEU A 33 3.68 5.73 -21.86
CA LEU A 33 4.21 5.20 -20.61
C LEU A 33 3.58 6.01 -19.46
N LEU A 34 2.99 5.32 -18.49
CA LEU A 34 2.55 5.95 -17.24
C LEU A 34 3.75 6.04 -16.31
N ASP A 35 4.23 7.26 -16.05
CA ASP A 35 5.22 7.51 -15.01
C ASP A 35 4.56 7.42 -13.62
N TYR A 36 5.35 7.07 -12.60
CA TYR A 36 4.92 7.14 -11.20
C TYR A 36 4.40 8.54 -10.81
N ILE A 37 3.29 8.59 -10.05
CA ILE A 37 2.62 9.83 -9.65
C ILE A 37 3.13 10.25 -8.26
N TRP A 38 3.89 11.35 -8.22
CA TRP A 38 4.38 11.93 -6.98
C TRP A 38 3.34 12.82 -6.30
N LEU A 39 2.66 12.28 -5.29
CA LEU A 39 1.75 13.04 -4.44
C LEU A 39 2.51 13.83 -3.36
N ASN A 40 1.96 14.97 -2.95
CA ASN A 40 2.47 15.77 -1.83
C ASN A 40 1.34 16.20 -0.87
N ASP A 41 1.73 16.78 0.26
CA ASP A 41 0.88 17.22 1.37
C ASP A 41 0.28 18.63 1.21
N LYS A 42 0.43 19.28 0.04
CA LYS A 42 0.02 20.68 -0.16
C LYS A 42 -1.37 20.84 -0.76
N SER A 43 -1.91 19.80 -1.39
CA SER A 43 -3.25 19.83 -1.98
C SER A 43 -3.94 18.47 -1.89
N PRO A 44 -5.28 18.40 -2.00
CA PRO A 44 -6.02 17.15 -2.01
C PRO A 44 -5.54 16.20 -3.10
N ILE A 45 -5.61 14.88 -2.85
CA ILE A 45 -5.16 13.83 -3.76
C ILE A 45 -5.77 14.00 -5.16
N LEU A 46 -7.08 14.23 -5.24
CA LEU A 46 -7.79 14.34 -6.52
C LEU A 46 -7.33 15.52 -7.38
N GLU A 47 -6.81 16.59 -6.78
CA GLU A 47 -6.29 17.75 -7.53
C GLU A 47 -4.91 17.48 -8.16
N GLN A 48 -4.23 16.44 -7.68
CA GLN A 48 -2.88 16.07 -8.11
C GLN A 48 -2.89 14.95 -9.18
N LEU A 49 -4.03 14.28 -9.39
CA LEU A 49 -4.12 13.16 -10.33
C LEU A 49 -4.05 13.62 -11.80
N PRO A 50 -3.45 12.80 -12.69
CA PRO A 50 -3.59 12.97 -14.12
C PRO A 50 -5.06 13.06 -14.55
N SER A 51 -5.36 13.92 -15.54
CA SER A 51 -6.73 14.25 -15.95
C SER A 51 -7.62 13.08 -16.38
N ASN A 52 -7.03 11.92 -16.68
CA ASN A 52 -7.77 10.71 -17.01
C ASN A 52 -8.38 10.05 -15.75
N PHE A 53 -7.78 10.17 -14.57
CA PHE A 53 -8.33 9.62 -13.33
C PHE A 53 -9.23 10.64 -12.65
N LYS A 54 -10.49 10.27 -12.42
CA LYS A 54 -11.52 11.15 -11.85
C LYS A 54 -11.83 10.86 -10.38
N SER A 55 -11.48 9.68 -9.90
CA SER A 55 -11.72 9.26 -8.53
C SER A 55 -10.54 8.43 -8.00
N ALA A 56 -10.41 8.42 -6.67
CA ALA A 56 -9.41 7.65 -5.97
C ALA A 56 -9.96 7.06 -4.68
N ALA A 57 -9.36 5.95 -4.24
CA ALA A 57 -9.60 5.35 -2.94
C ALA A 57 -8.28 4.84 -2.36
N ILE A 58 -8.13 4.96 -1.04
CA ILE A 58 -6.99 4.45 -0.28
C ILE A 58 -7.39 3.09 0.26
N LEU A 59 -6.88 2.02 -0.36
CA LEU A 59 -7.15 0.64 0.03
C LEU A 59 -6.34 0.31 1.28
N LEU A 60 -7.02 -0.07 2.36
CA LEU A 60 -6.40 -0.39 3.64
C LEU A 60 -5.90 -1.83 3.62
N HIS A 61 -4.61 -2.05 3.84
CA HIS A 61 -4.05 -3.40 3.83
C HIS A 61 -4.51 -4.16 5.08
N PRO A 62 -5.18 -5.31 4.94
CA PRO A 62 -5.62 -6.07 6.10
C PRO A 62 -4.43 -6.70 6.85
N PHE A 63 -4.61 -6.88 8.15
CA PHE A 63 -3.69 -7.64 9.00
C PHE A 63 -3.74 -9.13 8.61
N VAL A 64 -2.71 -9.87 9.00
CA VAL A 64 -2.53 -11.28 8.62
C VAL A 64 -2.72 -12.16 9.85
N GLN A 65 -3.80 -12.95 9.88
CA GLN A 65 -3.97 -14.01 10.87
C GLN A 65 -3.52 -15.35 10.29
N MET A 66 -2.44 -15.90 10.83
CA MET A 66 -1.98 -17.25 10.53
C MET A 66 -2.69 -18.29 11.41
N PRO A 67 -2.66 -19.59 11.05
CA PRO A 67 -3.21 -20.65 11.89
C PRO A 67 -2.59 -20.67 13.29
N SER A 68 -3.38 -21.04 14.30
CA SER A 68 -2.91 -21.08 15.68
C SER A 68 -1.71 -22.01 15.85
N GLY A 69 -0.64 -21.50 16.46
CA GLY A 69 0.61 -22.20 16.67
C GLY A 69 1.54 -22.20 15.46
N TRP A 70 1.21 -21.48 14.38
CA TRP A 70 2.04 -21.39 13.18
C TRP A 70 3.44 -20.87 13.52
N GLU A 71 3.56 -19.78 14.28
CA GLU A 71 4.88 -19.21 14.63
C GLU A 71 5.75 -20.22 15.36
N ASN A 72 5.17 -20.93 16.34
CA ASN A 72 5.88 -21.95 17.12
C ASN A 72 6.34 -23.11 16.26
N SER A 73 5.61 -23.42 15.17
CA SER A 73 5.94 -24.52 14.27
C SER A 73 7.10 -24.19 13.33
N VAL A 74 7.29 -22.91 12.97
CA VAL A 74 8.34 -22.47 12.04
C VAL A 74 9.58 -21.93 12.75
N ARG A 75 9.43 -21.41 13.98
CA ARG A 75 10.51 -20.82 14.79
C ARG A 75 11.56 -21.85 15.14
N LYS A 76 12.80 -21.63 14.69
CA LYS A 76 13.94 -22.50 15.00
C LYS A 76 14.75 -21.98 16.17
N ARG A 77 14.73 -20.66 16.41
CA ARG A 77 15.50 -20.01 17.48
C ARG A 77 14.65 -19.03 18.30
N PRO A 78 14.92 -18.86 19.61
CA PRO A 78 14.14 -17.97 20.47
C PRO A 78 14.07 -16.51 20.02
N TYR A 79 15.10 -16.02 19.32
CA TYR A 79 15.24 -14.61 18.92
C TYR A 79 15.12 -14.39 17.42
N GLU A 80 14.63 -15.38 16.69
CA GLU A 80 14.37 -15.26 15.26
C GLU A 80 13.21 -14.29 15.01
N HIS A 81 13.36 -13.31 14.12
CA HIS A 81 12.21 -12.55 13.66
C HIS A 81 11.41 -13.44 12.72
N ILE A 82 10.15 -13.71 13.04
CA ILE A 82 9.27 -14.57 12.26
C ILE A 82 8.17 -13.71 11.67
N TYR A 83 8.02 -13.77 10.37
CA TYR A 83 6.91 -13.18 9.62
C TYR A 83 6.56 -14.14 8.48
N PRO A 84 5.27 -14.39 8.18
CA PRO A 84 4.88 -15.34 7.15
C PRO A 84 5.25 -14.84 5.75
N SER A 85 5.73 -15.74 4.88
CA SER A 85 5.99 -15.39 3.47
C SER A 85 4.68 -15.13 2.71
N ALA A 86 4.76 -14.44 1.57
CA ALA A 86 3.57 -14.19 0.74
C ALA A 86 2.85 -15.49 0.34
N GLU A 87 3.60 -16.56 0.06
CA GLU A 87 3.06 -17.89 -0.21
C GLU A 87 2.35 -18.48 1.00
N GLU A 88 2.94 -18.37 2.20
CA GLU A 88 2.33 -18.87 3.43
C GLU A 88 1.04 -18.12 3.76
N ILE A 89 1.03 -16.80 3.58
CA ILE A 89 -0.15 -15.95 3.75
C ILE A 89 -1.24 -16.36 2.76
N LEU A 90 -0.88 -16.53 1.49
CA LEU A 90 -1.85 -16.89 0.44
C LEU A 90 -2.46 -18.28 0.68
N GLN A 91 -1.68 -19.23 1.18
CA GLN A 91 -2.13 -20.61 1.39
C GLN A 91 -2.90 -20.80 2.70
N ASN A 92 -2.45 -20.16 3.78
CA ASN A 92 -2.89 -20.47 5.14
C ASN A 92 -3.42 -19.26 5.92
N GLY A 93 -3.11 -18.05 5.47
CA GLY A 93 -3.47 -16.80 6.13
C GLY A 93 -4.94 -16.44 5.93
N LYS A 94 -5.45 -15.64 6.87
CA LYS A 94 -6.75 -14.97 6.78
C LYS A 94 -6.55 -13.48 6.97
N SER A 95 -7.25 -12.69 6.16
CA SER A 95 -7.30 -11.25 6.34
C SER A 95 -8.06 -10.90 7.63
N VAL A 96 -7.52 -9.96 8.38
CA VAL A 96 -8.21 -9.30 9.50
C VAL A 96 -8.34 -7.83 9.14
N SER A 97 -9.58 -7.37 9.04
CA SER A 97 -9.88 -5.99 8.63
C SER A 97 -9.41 -4.96 9.66
N TRP A 98 -9.29 -3.70 9.24
CA TRP A 98 -8.99 -2.61 10.17
C TRP A 98 -10.15 -2.40 11.15
N LYS A 99 -11.41 -2.59 10.73
CA LYS A 99 -12.56 -2.60 11.65
C LYS A 99 -12.43 -3.66 12.74
N GLU A 100 -12.07 -4.88 12.38
CA GLU A 100 -11.84 -5.94 13.37
C GLU A 100 -10.71 -5.58 14.33
N MET A 101 -9.59 -5.05 13.82
CA MET A 101 -8.48 -4.59 14.65
C MET A 101 -8.87 -3.47 15.60
N MET A 102 -9.63 -2.47 15.15
CA MET A 102 -10.19 -1.43 16.01
C MET A 102 -11.08 -2.01 17.11
N SER A 103 -11.91 -3.01 16.78
CA SER A 103 -12.84 -3.63 17.74
C SER A 103 -12.14 -4.33 18.91
N TYR A 104 -10.95 -4.93 18.68
CA TYR A 104 -10.20 -5.62 19.74
C TYR A 104 -9.18 -4.71 20.43
N SER A 105 -8.58 -3.76 19.70
CA SER A 105 -7.62 -2.82 20.28
C SER A 105 -8.26 -1.69 21.09
N GLY A 106 -9.54 -1.39 20.81
CA GLY A 106 -10.25 -0.24 21.37
C GLY A 106 -9.86 1.09 20.73
N LEU A 107 -9.16 1.07 19.59
CA LEU A 107 -8.91 2.26 18.76
C LEU A 107 -10.23 2.69 18.11
N ASN A 108 -10.51 4.00 18.09
CA ASN A 108 -11.85 4.52 17.83
C ASN A 108 -12.07 4.92 16.36
N SER A 109 -11.01 5.03 15.56
CA SER A 109 -11.09 5.49 14.18
C SER A 109 -9.97 4.91 13.32
N TYR A 110 -10.19 4.89 12.01
CA TYR A 110 -9.16 4.50 11.04
C TYR A 110 -7.92 5.38 11.16
N THR A 111 -8.11 6.67 11.45
CA THR A 111 -7.03 7.62 11.75
C THR A 111 -6.21 7.18 12.95
N GLU A 112 -6.83 6.84 14.08
CA GLU A 112 -6.10 6.34 15.26
C GLU A 112 -5.31 5.07 14.95
N LEU A 113 -5.89 4.16 14.15
CA LEU A 113 -5.21 2.92 13.74
C LEU A 113 -4.05 3.19 12.78
N ALA A 114 -4.21 4.04 11.77
CA ALA A 114 -3.13 4.45 10.87
C ALA A 114 -1.97 5.07 11.67
N ILE A 115 -2.27 6.00 12.57
CA ILE A 115 -1.25 6.63 13.41
C ILE A 115 -0.53 5.58 14.28
N ALA A 116 -1.26 4.64 14.87
CA ALA A 116 -0.67 3.56 15.68
C ALA A 116 0.27 2.67 14.86
N MET A 117 -0.11 2.32 13.63
CA MET A 117 0.70 1.51 12.72
C MET A 117 1.96 2.24 12.28
N LEU A 118 1.83 3.48 11.78
CA LEU A 118 2.96 4.32 11.35
C LEU A 118 3.92 4.66 12.51
N THR A 119 3.38 4.86 13.71
CA THR A 119 4.19 4.99 14.93
C THR A 119 5.02 3.72 15.21
N SER A 120 4.44 2.54 14.97
CA SER A 120 5.09 1.25 15.26
C SER A 120 6.29 0.95 14.36
N ILE A 121 6.31 1.52 13.16
CA ILE A 121 7.44 1.45 12.20
C ILE A 121 8.36 2.67 12.27
N SER A 122 8.14 3.59 13.21
CA SER A 122 8.94 4.81 13.36
C SER A 122 8.88 5.76 12.15
N SER A 123 7.77 5.75 11.41
CA SER A 123 7.53 6.63 10.25
C SER A 123 7.24 8.09 10.68
N PHE A 124 6.89 8.33 11.94
CA PHE A 124 6.71 9.68 12.49
C PHE A 124 7.94 10.22 13.20
N SER A 125 8.14 11.54 13.10
CA SER A 125 8.99 12.29 14.03
C SER A 125 8.40 12.30 15.44
N GLU A 126 9.25 12.56 16.44
CA GLU A 126 8.87 12.54 17.87
C GLU A 126 7.67 13.44 18.22
N GLU A 127 7.41 14.50 17.46
CA GLU A 127 6.30 15.42 17.71
C GLU A 127 4.93 14.86 17.26
N TYR A 128 4.90 13.97 16.26
CA TYR A 128 3.68 13.37 15.73
C TYR A 128 3.48 11.92 16.19
N LYS A 129 4.52 11.29 16.73
CA LYS A 129 4.48 9.92 17.22
C LYS A 129 3.49 9.76 18.37
N ARG A 130 2.62 8.75 18.28
CA ARG A 130 1.63 8.42 19.33
C ARG A 130 1.89 7.04 19.92
N ASP A 131 2.92 6.97 20.76
CA ASP A 131 3.31 5.74 21.46
C ASP A 131 2.19 5.13 22.29
N ASP A 132 1.24 5.94 22.78
CA ASP A 132 0.06 5.45 23.49
C ASP A 132 -0.86 4.63 22.58
N LEU A 133 -1.08 5.07 21.33
CA LEU A 133 -1.87 4.35 20.34
C LEU A 133 -1.14 3.09 19.86
N ALA A 134 0.17 3.19 19.58
CA ALA A 134 0.98 2.03 19.18
C ALA A 134 1.04 0.96 20.28
N LYS A 135 1.23 1.34 21.54
CA LYS A 135 1.17 0.39 22.69
C LYS A 135 -0.20 -0.26 22.79
N LYS A 136 -1.28 0.49 22.56
CA LYS A 136 -2.65 -0.04 22.58
C LYS A 136 -2.88 -1.06 21.46
N LEU A 137 -2.39 -0.79 20.25
CA LEU A 137 -2.40 -1.75 19.15
C LEU A 137 -1.59 -3.00 19.49
N HIS A 138 -0.33 -2.84 19.89
CA HIS A 138 0.59 -3.94 20.18
C HIS A 138 0.10 -4.87 21.30
N SER A 139 -0.46 -4.29 22.37
CA SER A 139 -0.99 -5.09 23.51
C SER A 139 -2.18 -5.97 23.12
N ASN A 140 -2.79 -5.73 21.95
CA ASN A 140 -3.94 -6.47 21.44
C ASN A 140 -3.62 -7.31 20.19
N LEU A 141 -2.36 -7.37 19.76
CA LEU A 141 -1.92 -8.35 18.78
C LEU A 141 -1.94 -9.73 19.41
N LYS A 142 -2.84 -10.58 18.91
CA LYS A 142 -2.96 -11.96 19.33
C LYS A 142 -1.77 -12.78 18.80
N GLN A 143 -1.59 -13.96 19.34
CA GLN A 143 -0.64 -14.91 18.78
C GLN A 143 -0.97 -15.19 17.30
N ASP A 144 0.07 -15.31 16.47
CA ASP A 144 -0.02 -15.57 15.03
C ASP A 144 -0.79 -14.48 14.24
N LEU A 145 -0.98 -13.28 14.82
CA LEU A 145 -1.56 -12.10 14.16
C LEU A 145 -0.46 -11.07 13.88
N TYR A 146 -0.29 -10.73 12.61
CA TYR A 146 0.78 -9.87 12.14
C TYR A 146 0.22 -8.60 11.50
N TYR A 147 1.01 -7.52 11.58
CA TYR A 147 0.80 -6.33 10.77
C TYR A 147 0.76 -6.70 9.28
N PRO A 148 0.07 -5.92 8.44
CA PRO A 148 0.34 -5.98 7.00
C PRO A 148 1.82 -5.69 6.75
N THR A 149 2.39 -6.30 5.71
CA THR A 149 3.77 -6.00 5.31
C THR A 149 3.83 -4.54 4.88
N GLU A 150 4.60 -3.74 5.61
CA GLU A 150 4.96 -2.38 5.20
C GLU A 150 5.56 -2.41 3.80
N ASP A 151 5.35 -1.36 3.01
CA ASP A 151 5.89 -1.17 1.66
C ASP A 151 5.37 -2.14 0.58
N TYR A 152 4.80 -3.28 0.94
CA TYR A 152 4.25 -4.22 -0.05
C TYR A 152 2.73 -4.11 -0.13
N THR A 153 2.19 -4.02 -1.34
CA THR A 153 0.74 -4.09 -1.54
C THR A 153 0.22 -5.46 -1.14
N SER A 154 -0.52 -5.55 -0.01
CA SER A 154 -1.03 -6.79 0.59
C SER A 154 -1.43 -7.88 -0.42
N ILE A 155 -0.91 -9.10 -0.25
CA ILE A 155 -1.19 -10.25 -1.12
C ILE A 155 -2.69 -10.59 -1.20
N PHE A 156 -3.45 -10.25 -0.16
CA PHE A 156 -4.91 -10.38 -0.14
C PHE A 156 -5.61 -9.44 -1.12
N LEU A 157 -4.98 -8.31 -1.47
CA LEU A 157 -5.52 -7.34 -2.42
C LEU A 157 -5.16 -7.73 -3.85
N LEU A 158 -3.91 -8.15 -4.08
CA LEU A 158 -3.32 -8.34 -5.40
C LEU A 158 -4.16 -9.17 -6.38
N HIS A 159 -4.87 -10.20 -5.90
CA HIS A 159 -5.78 -10.97 -6.74
C HIS A 159 -6.93 -10.11 -7.31
N ASN A 160 -7.55 -9.30 -6.45
CA ASN A 160 -8.65 -8.43 -6.87
C ASN A 160 -8.15 -7.24 -7.69
N LEU A 161 -6.93 -6.76 -7.44
CA LEU A 161 -6.28 -5.73 -8.25
C LEU A 161 -6.11 -6.22 -9.69
N LEU A 162 -5.50 -7.40 -9.87
CA LEU A 162 -5.34 -8.03 -11.19
C LEU A 162 -6.67 -8.21 -11.91
N LYS A 163 -7.69 -8.71 -11.20
CA LYS A 163 -9.03 -8.88 -11.76
C LYS A 163 -9.64 -7.54 -12.19
N THR A 164 -9.41 -6.48 -11.43
CA THR A 164 -9.90 -5.14 -11.74
C THR A 164 -9.22 -4.58 -12.99
N LEU A 165 -7.89 -4.68 -13.09
CA LEU A 165 -7.14 -4.24 -14.28
C LEU A 165 -7.56 -5.01 -15.54
N GLY A 166 -7.88 -6.31 -15.42
CA GLY A 166 -8.34 -7.13 -16.55
C GLY A 166 -9.84 -7.00 -16.88
N SER A 167 -10.63 -6.28 -16.07
CA SER A 167 -12.10 -6.33 -16.15
C SER A 167 -12.70 -5.77 -17.45
N ASN A 168 -12.01 -4.82 -18.10
CA ASN A 168 -12.45 -4.20 -19.35
C ASN A 168 -11.84 -4.88 -20.61
N GLY A 169 -11.30 -6.09 -20.47
CA GLY A 169 -10.70 -6.82 -21.58
C GLY A 169 -9.27 -6.38 -21.93
N ALA A 170 -8.65 -5.58 -21.05
CA ALA A 170 -7.23 -5.27 -21.12
C ALA A 170 -6.41 -6.56 -21.16
N LYS A 171 -5.29 -6.54 -21.87
CA LYS A 171 -4.38 -7.69 -21.97
C LYS A 171 -3.00 -7.40 -21.39
N ILE A 172 -2.60 -6.14 -21.45
CA ILE A 172 -1.30 -5.68 -21.00
C ILE A 172 -1.46 -4.81 -19.76
N LEU A 173 -0.59 -5.03 -18.79
CA LEU A 173 -0.35 -4.12 -17.68
C LEU A 173 0.92 -3.34 -17.96
N TYR A 174 0.91 -2.06 -17.63
CA TYR A 174 2.10 -1.22 -17.60
C TYR A 174 2.48 -0.92 -16.17
N PHE A 175 3.77 -1.03 -15.90
CA PHE A 175 4.36 -0.89 -14.58
C PHE A 175 5.45 0.18 -14.61
N SER A 176 5.49 1.00 -13.55
CA SER A 176 6.56 1.96 -13.29
C SER A 176 6.97 1.92 -11.82
N GLU A 177 8.26 1.77 -11.59
CA GLU A 177 8.93 1.76 -10.29
C GLU A 177 10.01 2.84 -10.29
N PRO A 178 9.85 3.90 -9.47
CA PRO A 178 10.67 5.09 -9.57
C PRO A 178 12.04 4.99 -8.90
N ILE A 179 12.28 4.06 -7.97
CA ILE A 179 13.53 3.99 -7.19
C ILE A 179 14.68 3.47 -8.06
N PHE A 180 14.42 2.42 -8.84
CA PHE A 180 15.37 1.82 -9.78
C PHE A 180 15.10 2.21 -11.24
N ASP A 181 14.13 3.10 -11.50
CA ASP A 181 13.73 3.55 -12.83
C ASP A 181 13.32 2.38 -13.75
N THR A 182 12.58 1.43 -13.17
CA THR A 182 12.15 0.22 -13.87
C THR A 182 10.77 0.45 -14.45
N ASN A 183 10.65 0.27 -15.77
CA ASN A 183 9.39 0.36 -16.48
C ASN A 183 9.21 -0.88 -17.34
N GLU A 184 8.15 -1.64 -17.10
CA GLU A 184 7.90 -2.91 -17.78
C GLU A 184 6.44 -3.06 -18.22
N SER A 185 6.20 -4.10 -19.01
CA SER A 185 4.86 -4.51 -19.40
C SER A 185 4.65 -6.00 -19.11
N LEU A 186 3.52 -6.34 -18.53
CA LEU A 186 3.16 -7.72 -18.18
C LEU A 186 1.90 -8.15 -18.94
N GLN A 187 1.82 -9.42 -19.33
CA GLN A 187 0.58 -9.99 -19.84
C GLN A 187 -0.32 -10.36 -18.66
N ILE A 188 -1.55 -9.83 -18.61
CA ILE A 188 -2.48 -10.06 -17.49
C ILE A 188 -2.70 -11.55 -17.24
N ASN A 189 -2.89 -12.33 -18.31
CA ASN A 189 -3.21 -13.77 -18.22
C ASN A 189 -2.04 -14.61 -17.69
N ASP A 190 -0.81 -14.11 -17.79
CA ASP A 190 0.40 -14.80 -17.33
C ASP A 190 0.87 -14.25 -15.97
N THR A 191 0.17 -13.28 -15.41
CA THR A 191 0.56 -12.59 -14.16
C THR A 191 -0.23 -13.14 -12.98
N THR A 192 0.48 -13.62 -11.97
CA THR A 192 -0.09 -14.04 -10.69
C THR A 192 0.12 -12.97 -9.61
N PRO A 193 -0.65 -13.00 -8.51
CA PRO A 193 -0.41 -12.14 -7.34
C PRO A 193 1.04 -12.25 -6.81
N LEU A 194 1.65 -13.44 -6.85
CA LEU A 194 3.04 -13.62 -6.41
C LEU A 194 4.03 -12.97 -7.37
N ASN A 195 3.82 -13.07 -8.69
CA ASN A 195 4.69 -12.38 -9.66
C ASN A 195 4.69 -10.87 -9.41
N ILE A 196 3.50 -10.34 -9.14
CA ILE A 196 3.30 -8.96 -8.73
C ILE A 196 4.08 -8.69 -7.44
N TRP A 197 3.80 -9.40 -6.35
CA TRP A 197 4.45 -9.20 -5.05
C TRP A 197 5.99 -9.24 -5.13
N ASP A 198 6.56 -10.14 -5.94
CA ASP A 198 8.01 -10.30 -6.13
C ASP A 198 8.64 -9.18 -6.98
N LEU A 199 7.86 -8.56 -7.87
CA LEU A 199 8.30 -7.45 -8.73
C LEU A 199 8.29 -6.11 -7.99
N PHE A 200 7.47 -5.97 -6.94
CA PHE A 200 7.25 -4.70 -6.27
C PHE A 200 8.19 -4.49 -5.09
N CYS A 201 9.24 -3.69 -5.30
CA CYS A 201 9.78 -2.89 -4.22
C CYS A 201 8.77 -1.79 -3.85
N SER A 202 8.73 -1.48 -2.55
CA SER A 202 8.00 -0.40 -1.85
C SER A 202 7.09 0.54 -2.64
N GLU A 203 7.65 1.30 -3.59
CA GLU A 203 6.96 2.36 -4.31
C GLU A 203 6.76 1.99 -5.78
N PHE A 204 5.51 1.99 -6.27
CA PHE A 204 5.24 1.69 -7.68
C PHE A 204 3.86 2.14 -8.14
N ILE A 205 3.66 2.17 -9.46
CA ILE A 205 2.34 2.25 -10.09
C ILE A 205 2.17 1.15 -11.14
N ILE A 206 0.99 0.54 -11.18
CA ILE A 206 0.58 -0.40 -12.21
C ILE A 206 -0.79 0.00 -12.78
N THR A 207 -0.94 -0.04 -14.09
CA THR A 207 -2.18 0.34 -14.80
C THR A 207 -2.48 -0.67 -15.90
N ASP A 208 -3.75 -0.78 -16.27
CA ASP A 208 -4.13 -1.47 -17.50
C ASP A 208 -3.81 -0.60 -18.75
N GLU A 209 -3.73 -1.23 -19.92
CA GLU A 209 -3.39 -0.58 -21.19
C GLU A 209 -4.33 0.56 -21.63
N ASN A 210 -5.55 0.61 -21.12
CA ASN A 210 -6.53 1.67 -21.40
C ASN A 210 -6.51 2.78 -20.33
N MET A 211 -5.71 2.61 -19.27
CA MET A 211 -5.66 3.47 -18.10
C MET A 211 -7.04 3.71 -17.48
N ASP A 212 -7.85 2.66 -17.46
CA ASP A 212 -9.16 2.70 -16.80
C ASP A 212 -8.98 2.64 -15.29
N TYR A 213 -8.00 1.86 -14.82
CA TYR A 213 -7.62 1.74 -13.43
C TYR A 213 -6.10 1.77 -13.26
N ALA A 214 -5.65 2.39 -12.17
CA ALA A 214 -4.27 2.26 -11.72
C ALA A 214 -4.22 1.95 -10.23
N PHE A 215 -3.22 1.17 -9.84
CA PHE A 215 -2.88 0.91 -8.46
C PHE A 215 -1.51 1.45 -8.15
N MET A 216 -1.39 2.18 -7.04
CA MET A 216 -0.16 2.85 -6.67
C MET A 216 0.19 2.58 -5.21
N SER A 217 1.37 2.03 -4.98
CA SER A 217 1.95 1.85 -3.65
C SER A 217 2.87 3.02 -3.33
N MET A 218 2.93 3.41 -2.06
CA MET A 218 3.82 4.45 -1.56
C MET A 218 4.77 3.87 -0.52
N TYR A 219 5.93 4.50 -0.37
CA TYR A 219 6.89 4.20 0.69
C TYR A 219 6.30 4.46 2.10
N ASP A 220 6.77 3.71 3.10
CA ASP A 220 6.38 3.79 4.52
C ASP A 220 4.85 3.74 4.72
N SER A 221 4.16 2.88 3.95
CA SER A 221 2.70 2.83 3.90
C SER A 221 2.15 1.41 4.14
N PHE A 222 0.96 1.37 4.74
CA PHE A 222 0.12 0.16 4.86
C PHE A 222 -1.13 0.27 3.96
N THR A 223 -1.03 1.04 2.89
CA THR A 223 -2.12 1.35 1.98
C THR A 223 -1.67 1.38 0.54
N THR A 224 -2.60 1.08 -0.37
CA THR A 224 -2.42 1.21 -1.82
C THR A 224 -3.52 2.10 -2.37
N PHE A 225 -3.18 3.03 -3.25
CA PHE A 225 -4.16 3.84 -3.95
C PHE A 225 -4.77 3.04 -5.09
N LEU A 226 -6.09 3.06 -5.20
CA LEU A 226 -6.84 2.74 -6.41
C LEU A 226 -7.21 4.07 -7.07
N LEU A 227 -6.83 4.24 -8.33
CA LEU A 227 -7.23 5.35 -9.17
C LEU A 227 -8.16 4.82 -10.26
N ALA A 228 -9.25 5.52 -10.53
CA ALA A 228 -10.19 5.13 -11.55
C ALA A 228 -10.53 6.29 -12.48
N LYS A 229 -10.70 5.95 -13.76
CA LYS A 229 -11.10 6.89 -14.81
C LYS A 229 -12.55 7.37 -14.69
N ASP A 230 -13.39 6.53 -14.10
CA ASP A 230 -14.78 6.85 -13.79
C ASP A 230 -14.93 7.45 -12.40
N GLU A 231 -16.07 8.09 -12.12
CA GLU A 231 -16.36 8.72 -10.83
C GLU A 231 -16.85 7.72 -9.76
N ASN A 232 -17.23 6.50 -10.15
CA ASN A 232 -17.89 5.52 -9.28
C ASN A 232 -16.92 4.50 -8.66
N ILE A 233 -15.91 4.99 -7.94
CA ILE A 233 -14.91 4.12 -7.28
C ILE A 233 -15.49 3.31 -6.11
N GLU A 234 -16.54 3.81 -5.47
CA GLU A 234 -17.21 3.13 -4.36
C GLU A 234 -17.73 1.75 -4.77
N HIS A 235 -18.33 1.65 -5.96
CA HIS A 235 -18.79 0.38 -6.50
C HIS A 235 -17.63 -0.59 -6.75
N ILE A 236 -16.48 -0.09 -7.21
CA ILE A 236 -15.28 -0.90 -7.44
C ILE A 236 -14.77 -1.45 -6.12
N VAL A 237 -14.58 -0.59 -5.12
CA VAL A 237 -14.15 -0.95 -3.75
C VAL A 237 -15.07 -2.02 -3.15
N GLN A 238 -16.39 -1.84 -3.29
CA GLN A 238 -17.37 -2.84 -2.83
C GLN A 238 -17.21 -4.18 -3.55
N SER A 239 -16.99 -4.16 -4.88
CA SER A 239 -16.84 -5.38 -5.68
C SER A 239 -15.58 -6.19 -5.34
N ILE A 240 -14.51 -5.51 -4.90
CA ILE A 240 -13.26 -6.15 -4.48
C ILE A 240 -13.21 -6.48 -2.98
N HIS A 241 -14.29 -6.21 -2.24
CA HIS A 241 -14.45 -6.58 -0.82
C HIS A 241 -13.30 -6.12 0.09
N VAL A 242 -12.82 -4.89 -0.10
CA VAL A 242 -11.74 -4.30 0.69
C VAL A 242 -12.23 -3.13 1.53
N GLU A 243 -11.62 -2.91 2.69
CA GLU A 243 -11.79 -1.65 3.41
C GLU A 243 -11.00 -0.53 2.73
N ALA A 244 -11.62 0.61 2.51
CA ALA A 244 -10.97 1.74 1.87
C ALA A 244 -11.51 3.06 2.38
N ILE A 245 -10.70 4.11 2.19
CA ILE A 245 -11.11 5.50 2.33
C ILE A 245 -11.36 6.06 0.94
N ILE A 246 -12.57 6.54 0.69
CA ILE A 246 -12.93 7.13 -0.60
C ILE A 246 -12.43 8.57 -0.60
N CYS A 247 -11.59 8.91 -1.58
CA CYS A 247 -11.03 10.25 -1.65
C CYS A 247 -12.10 11.23 -2.12
N ASP A 248 -12.29 12.30 -1.35
CA ASP A 248 -13.10 13.44 -1.71
C ASP A 248 -12.22 14.66 -2.06
N LYS A 249 -12.86 15.82 -2.28
CA LYS A 249 -12.17 17.08 -2.61
C LYS A 249 -11.29 17.64 -1.49
N LYS A 250 -11.24 17.01 -0.32
CA LYS A 250 -10.48 17.44 0.86
C LYS A 250 -9.50 16.39 1.34
N THR A 251 -9.55 15.18 0.79
CA THR A 251 -8.72 14.07 1.25
C THR A 251 -7.27 14.33 0.84
N MET A 252 -6.39 14.48 1.82
CA MET A 252 -4.96 14.70 1.66
C MET A 252 -4.21 13.36 1.68
N ILE A 253 -2.93 13.36 1.27
CA ILE A 253 -2.08 12.16 1.32
C ILE A 253 -1.88 11.65 2.77
N ASP A 254 -1.83 12.58 3.71
CA ASP A 254 -1.76 12.42 5.16
C ASP A 254 -3.17 12.43 5.77
N TRP A 255 -4.14 11.75 5.14
CA TRP A 255 -5.54 11.66 5.57
C TRP A 255 -5.78 11.27 7.04
N TYR A 256 -4.75 10.74 7.69
CA TYR A 256 -4.72 10.35 9.10
C TYR A 256 -4.23 11.46 10.04
N LEU A 257 -3.93 12.67 9.56
CA LEU A 257 -3.55 13.83 10.37
C LEU A 257 -4.69 14.84 10.56
#